data_AF-A0A7S2TVI7-F1
#
_entry.id   AF-A0A7S2TVI7-F1
#
_cell.length_a   1.000
_cell.length_b   1.000
_cell.length_c   1.000
_cell.angle_alpha   90.00
_cell.angle_beta   90.00
_cell.angle_gamma   90.00
#
_symmetry.space_group_name_H-M   'P 1'
#
loop_
_entity.id
_entity.type
_entity.pdbx_description
1 polymer ?
#
loop_
_entity_poly.entity_id
_entity_poly.type
_entity_poly.pdbx_seq_one_letter_code
_entity_poly.pdbx_strand_id
1 'polypeptide(L)'
;FQKKIMYQARAQMSAQERERLRVERLKARNEDRVKRLLNAKLRIYGRDTEALEEQSKMKQERLMAERERDLALDKKRVAEANALKLLHKEQEKQRKLDAYQLAAYHKEQQQAKAKRDAEEVAFRRQDGRDRDPNTLFLHFHGEDLGVKERRKMQQQQQQEWIVEQMKAKEEARKAEAEMNKRYENYSGAIGGVCEGAEKQKEMDKLRRDMEIQEYNRQLVVAKKMKEKSRKAEEEKQAQEEQQMTATSKLLTEDLNDTYMAGNPNRRVPYHFKGFSADERQRILEEQRLQIEEKEAMAALEKEENERYQEQQEMYRRQLVLLEREKMNEQQREARALAHFHQSQKLEKSIQKKHLEKAVYQNPVSPEYFEQFGKSCR
;
A
#
# COMPACT_ATOMS: atom_id res chain seq x y z
N PHE A 1 45.17 -28.18 2.36
CA PHE A 1 45.27 -29.54 2.92
C PHE A 1 43.92 -30.30 2.94
N GLN A 2 42.84 -29.77 3.52
CA GLN A 2 41.54 -30.46 3.60
C GLN A 2 40.92 -30.90 2.26
N LYS A 3 41.05 -30.09 1.19
CA LYS A 3 40.56 -30.49 -0.15
C LYS A 3 41.29 -31.70 -0.74
N LYS A 4 42.58 -31.86 -0.43
CA LYS A 4 43.41 -32.99 -0.92
C LYS A 4 43.01 -34.31 -0.22
N ILE A 5 42.73 -34.23 1.08
CA ILE A 5 42.25 -35.34 1.92
C ILE A 5 40.84 -35.79 1.46
N MET A 6 39.93 -34.84 1.19
CA MET A 6 38.58 -35.14 0.70
C MET A 6 38.58 -35.80 -0.70
N TYR A 7 39.53 -35.44 -1.57
CA TYR A 7 39.69 -36.06 -2.88
C TYR A 7 40.27 -37.47 -2.81
N GLN A 8 41.23 -37.72 -1.90
CA GLN A 8 41.78 -39.05 -1.66
C GLN A 8 40.73 -40.01 -1.05
N ALA A 9 39.94 -39.54 -0.09
CA ALA A 9 38.85 -40.31 0.50
C ALA A 9 37.75 -40.64 -0.53
N ARG A 10 37.41 -39.70 -1.43
CA ARG A 10 36.46 -39.96 -2.53
C ARG A 10 36.98 -41.02 -3.51
N ALA A 11 38.29 -41.07 -3.77
CA ALA A 11 38.89 -42.01 -4.71
C ALA A 11 38.89 -43.46 -4.21
N GLN A 12 38.95 -43.68 -2.88
CA GLN A 12 38.96 -45.01 -2.25
C GLN A 12 37.57 -45.63 -2.03
N MET A 13 36.50 -44.84 -2.18
CA MET A 13 35.12 -45.29 -1.94
C MET A 13 34.53 -46.01 -3.16
N SER A 14 33.83 -47.12 -2.93
CA SER A 14 33.12 -47.85 -3.97
C SER A 14 31.96 -47.03 -4.57
N ALA A 15 31.54 -47.36 -5.79
CA ALA A 15 30.44 -46.65 -6.47
C ALA A 15 29.13 -46.70 -5.64
N GLN A 16 28.88 -47.80 -4.93
CA GLN A 16 27.72 -47.98 -4.07
C GLN A 16 27.77 -47.09 -2.81
N GLU A 17 28.93 -46.95 -2.17
CA GLU A 17 29.10 -46.08 -1.00
C GLU A 17 29.00 -44.59 -1.38
N ARG A 18 29.46 -44.22 -2.58
CA ARG A 18 29.30 -42.85 -3.11
C ARG A 18 27.83 -42.49 -3.32
N GLU A 19 27.04 -43.42 -3.87
CA GLU A 19 25.59 -43.24 -4.04
C GLU A 19 24.87 -43.19 -2.68
N ARG A 20 25.20 -44.06 -1.72
CA ARG A 20 24.65 -43.98 -0.36
C ARG A 20 24.90 -42.64 0.31
N LEU A 21 26.15 -42.15 0.31
CA LEU A 21 26.48 -40.82 0.86
C LEU A 21 25.84 -39.65 0.11
N ARG A 22 25.53 -39.83 -1.18
CA ARG A 22 24.81 -38.84 -1.97
C ARG A 22 23.35 -38.80 -1.54
N VAL A 23 22.72 -39.96 -1.38
CA VAL A 23 21.33 -40.09 -0.93
C VAL A 23 21.17 -39.60 0.50
N GLU A 24 22.08 -39.93 1.41
CA GLU A 24 22.06 -39.43 2.80
C GLU A 24 22.20 -37.91 2.87
N ARG A 25 23.11 -37.31 2.09
CA ARG A 25 23.21 -35.85 1.99
C ARG A 25 21.94 -35.22 1.42
N LEU A 26 21.30 -35.88 0.46
CA LEU A 26 20.05 -35.40 -0.11
C LEU A 26 18.91 -35.47 0.91
N LYS A 27 18.82 -36.57 1.68
CA LYS A 27 17.85 -36.74 2.76
C LYS A 27 18.05 -35.68 3.85
N ALA A 28 19.27 -35.50 4.35
CA ALA A 28 19.58 -34.47 5.34
C ALA A 28 19.21 -33.07 4.85
N ARG A 29 19.56 -32.71 3.60
CA ARG A 29 19.18 -31.41 3.01
C ARG A 29 17.67 -31.24 2.88
N ASN A 30 16.97 -32.31 2.53
CA ASN A 30 15.51 -32.29 2.40
C ASN A 30 14.83 -32.19 3.77
N GLU A 31 15.34 -32.86 4.80
CA GLU A 31 14.86 -32.73 6.18
C GLU A 31 15.01 -31.30 6.70
N ASP A 32 16.16 -30.66 6.47
CA ASP A 32 16.40 -29.27 6.85
C ASP A 32 15.53 -28.27 6.05
N ARG A 33 15.20 -28.63 4.81
CA ARG A 33 14.26 -27.86 3.98
C ARG A 33 12.83 -27.99 4.50
N VAL A 34 12.41 -29.21 4.85
CA VAL A 34 11.07 -29.49 5.40
C VAL A 34 10.87 -28.75 6.72
N LYS A 35 11.84 -28.80 7.63
CA LYS A 35 11.81 -28.04 8.90
C LYS A 35 11.59 -26.54 8.69
N ARG A 36 12.23 -25.96 7.66
CA ARG A 36 12.05 -24.53 7.31
C ARG A 36 10.71 -24.23 6.65
N LEU A 37 10.24 -25.09 5.75
CA LEU A 37 8.98 -24.88 5.02
C LEU A 37 7.74 -25.06 5.91
N LEU A 38 7.81 -25.98 6.88
CA LEU A 38 6.74 -26.24 7.84
C LEU A 38 6.62 -25.13 8.90
N ASN A 39 7.71 -24.40 9.18
CA ASN A 39 7.67 -23.27 10.11
C ASN A 39 7.16 -22.00 9.42
N ALA A 40 5.86 -21.70 9.59
CA ALA A 40 5.22 -20.52 8.99
C ALA A 40 5.90 -19.19 9.36
N LYS A 41 6.44 -19.06 10.57
CA LYS A 41 7.10 -17.82 11.03
C LYS A 41 8.43 -17.60 10.33
N LEU A 42 9.25 -18.65 10.17
CA LEU A 42 10.51 -18.56 9.40
C LEU A 42 10.25 -18.36 7.90
N ARG A 43 9.11 -18.82 7.37
CA ARG A 43 8.72 -18.61 5.97
C ARG A 43 8.30 -17.16 5.69
N ILE A 44 7.62 -16.52 6.63
CA ILE A 44 7.15 -15.13 6.47
C ILE A 44 8.24 -14.13 6.89
N TYR A 45 8.98 -14.41 7.97
CA TYR A 45 9.97 -13.51 8.59
C TYR A 45 11.27 -14.25 8.95
N GLY A 46 11.87 -14.95 8.00
CA GLY A 46 13.17 -15.61 8.19
C GLY A 46 14.31 -14.59 8.13
N ARG A 47 14.84 -14.18 9.29
CA ARG A 47 15.99 -13.27 9.40
C ARG A 47 17.08 -13.92 10.25
N ASP A 48 18.27 -14.01 9.69
CA ASP A 48 19.47 -14.48 10.39
C ASP A 48 20.07 -13.32 11.20
N THR A 49 19.71 -13.25 12.47
CA THR A 49 20.09 -12.13 13.35
C THR A 49 21.58 -12.13 13.65
N GLU A 50 22.17 -13.30 13.85
CA GLU A 50 23.60 -13.46 14.14
C GLU A 50 24.45 -13.01 12.94
N ALA A 51 24.12 -13.46 11.73
CA ALA A 51 24.85 -13.04 10.53
C ALA A 51 24.72 -11.53 10.25
N LEU A 52 23.56 -10.93 10.57
CA LEU A 52 23.36 -9.49 10.38
C LEU A 52 24.09 -8.66 11.43
N GLU A 53 24.18 -9.14 12.67
CA GLU A 53 24.99 -8.53 13.71
C GLU A 53 26.49 -8.59 13.37
N GLU A 54 26.97 -9.71 12.85
CA GLU A 54 28.33 -9.84 12.35
C GLU A 54 28.61 -8.88 11.18
N GLN A 55 27.70 -8.80 10.20
CA GLN A 55 27.83 -7.85 9.09
C GLN A 55 27.86 -6.40 9.58
N SER A 56 27.04 -6.07 10.58
CA SER A 56 27.03 -4.73 11.18
C SER A 56 28.35 -4.43 11.90
N LYS A 57 28.89 -5.38 12.68
CA LYS A 57 30.20 -5.26 13.33
C LYS A 57 31.32 -5.09 12.32
N MET A 58 31.40 -5.95 11.29
CA MET A 58 32.40 -5.83 10.22
C MET A 58 32.33 -4.47 9.52
N LYS A 59 31.12 -3.93 9.29
CA LYS A 59 30.94 -2.61 8.69
C LYS A 59 31.45 -1.49 9.60
N GLN A 60 31.19 -1.58 10.91
CA GLN A 60 31.71 -0.63 11.89
C GLN A 60 33.23 -0.69 12.01
N GLU A 61 33.81 -1.88 12.08
CA GLU A 61 35.27 -2.07 12.11
C GLU A 61 35.93 -1.49 10.86
N ARG A 62 35.35 -1.71 9.67
CA ARG A 62 35.84 -1.15 8.42
C ARG A 62 35.82 0.37 8.42
N LEU A 63 34.73 0.97 8.93
CA LEU A 63 34.60 2.42 9.05
C LEU A 63 35.62 3.01 10.04
N MET A 64 35.85 2.33 11.17
CA MET A 64 36.85 2.75 12.16
C MET A 64 38.26 2.68 11.58
N ALA A 65 38.59 1.60 10.86
CA ALA A 65 39.89 1.44 10.20
C ALA A 65 40.11 2.50 9.09
N GLU A 66 39.07 2.83 8.32
CA GLU A 66 39.14 3.91 7.31
C GLU A 66 39.37 5.27 7.98
N ARG A 67 38.66 5.55 9.06
CA ARG A 67 38.83 6.78 9.84
C ARG A 67 40.23 6.90 10.46
N GLU A 68 40.77 5.81 10.99
CA GLU A 68 42.15 5.78 11.52
C GLU A 68 43.19 5.99 10.42
N ARG A 69 42.96 5.40 9.24
CA ARG A 69 43.82 5.61 8.07
C ARG A 69 43.83 7.07 7.63
N ASP A 70 42.66 7.70 7.54
CA ASP A 70 42.53 9.11 7.16
C ASP A 70 43.22 10.02 8.17
N LEU A 71 43.01 9.77 9.47
CA LEU A 71 43.69 10.50 10.54
C LEU A 71 45.22 10.36 10.46
N ALA A 72 45.72 9.17 10.12
CA ALA A 72 47.16 8.94 9.94
C ALA A 72 47.71 9.67 8.71
N LEU A 73 46.97 9.72 7.61
CA LEU A 73 47.34 10.47 6.40
C LEU A 73 47.36 11.98 6.66
N ASP A 74 46.38 12.51 7.38
CA ASP A 74 46.35 13.93 7.73
C ASP A 74 47.49 14.32 8.68
N LYS A 75 47.83 13.47 9.65
CA LYS A 75 49.02 13.66 10.49
C LYS A 75 50.30 13.72 9.66
N LYS A 76 50.44 12.83 8.66
CA LYS A 76 51.59 12.86 7.73
C LYS A 76 51.64 14.14 6.90
N ARG A 77 50.50 14.56 6.32
CA ARG A 77 50.41 15.82 5.56
C ARG A 77 50.84 17.02 6.39
N VAL A 78 50.39 17.11 7.64
CA VAL A 78 50.78 18.21 8.55
C VAL A 78 52.29 18.17 8.84
N ALA A 79 52.86 16.99 9.09
CA ALA A 79 54.29 16.84 9.32
C ALA A 79 55.13 17.26 8.08
N GLU A 80 54.72 16.82 6.89
CA GLU A 80 55.36 17.18 5.62
C GLU A 80 55.27 18.68 5.34
N ALA A 81 54.09 19.29 5.55
CA ALA A 81 53.92 20.73 5.39
C ALA A 81 54.81 21.54 6.34
N ASN A 82 54.98 21.08 7.57
CA ASN A 82 55.88 21.71 8.54
C ASN A 82 57.37 21.55 8.13
N ALA A 83 57.76 20.38 7.62
CA ALA A 83 59.11 20.15 7.11
C ALA A 83 59.41 21.07 5.92
N LEU A 84 58.49 21.20 4.96
CA LEU A 84 58.61 22.10 3.82
C LEU A 84 58.74 23.57 4.25
N LYS A 85 57.95 24.00 5.25
CA LYS A 85 58.06 25.36 5.81
C LYS A 85 59.43 25.62 6.45
N LEU A 86 60.01 24.64 7.15
CA LEU A 86 61.33 24.77 7.74
C LEU A 86 62.41 24.87 6.65
N LEU A 87 62.34 24.00 5.66
CA LEU A 87 63.28 23.95 4.54
C LEU A 87 63.25 25.25 3.70
N HIS A 88 62.06 25.81 3.47
CA HIS A 88 61.90 27.11 2.84
C HIS A 88 62.54 28.25 3.66
N LYS A 89 62.42 28.22 5.00
CA LYS A 89 63.06 29.21 5.87
C LYS A 89 64.59 29.10 5.85
N GLU A 90 65.13 27.89 5.77
CA GLU A 90 66.58 27.67 5.63
C GLU A 90 67.08 28.18 4.29
N GLN A 91 66.41 27.85 3.19
CA GLN A 91 66.75 28.37 1.85
C GLN A 91 66.71 29.90 1.81
N GLU A 92 65.70 30.54 2.40
CA GLU A 92 65.62 32.00 2.52
C GLU A 92 66.81 32.60 3.28
N LYS A 93 67.21 31.99 4.40
CA LYS A 93 68.39 32.42 5.16
C LYS A 93 69.66 32.27 4.33
N GLN A 94 69.79 31.16 3.61
CA GLN A 94 70.95 30.86 2.80
C GLN A 94 71.08 31.84 1.62
N ARG A 95 69.98 32.11 0.90
CA ARG A 95 69.92 33.15 -0.14
C ARG A 95 70.33 34.52 0.39
N LYS A 96 69.91 34.89 1.60
CA LYS A 96 70.32 36.16 2.24
C LYS A 96 71.80 36.18 2.58
N LEU A 97 72.35 35.06 3.08
CA LEU A 97 73.77 34.93 3.35
C LEU A 97 74.60 35.02 2.07
N ASP A 98 74.20 34.30 1.03
CA ASP A 98 74.87 34.30 -0.28
C ASP A 98 74.85 35.70 -0.90
N ALA A 99 73.70 36.39 -0.85
CA ALA A 99 73.59 37.77 -1.32
C ALA A 99 74.49 38.73 -0.54
N TYR A 100 74.61 38.55 0.78
CA TYR A 100 75.50 39.35 1.61
C TYR A 100 76.98 39.08 1.28
N GLN A 101 77.37 37.81 1.15
CA GLN A 101 78.73 37.41 0.79
C GLN A 101 79.13 37.94 -0.59
N LEU A 102 78.23 37.83 -1.58
CA LEU A 102 78.45 38.36 -2.92
C LEU A 102 78.63 39.89 -2.89
N ALA A 103 77.80 40.61 -2.13
CA ALA A 103 77.93 42.06 -1.97
C ALA A 103 79.25 42.46 -1.28
N ALA A 104 79.67 41.72 -0.25
CA ALA A 104 80.95 41.94 0.43
C ALA A 104 82.14 41.70 -0.52
N TYR A 105 82.11 40.60 -1.28
CA TYR A 105 83.12 40.28 -2.29
C TYR A 105 83.21 41.36 -3.38
N HIS A 106 82.07 41.82 -3.90
CA HIS A 106 82.05 42.92 -4.87
C HIS A 106 82.67 44.21 -4.32
N LYS A 107 82.39 44.56 -3.05
CA LYS A 107 82.95 45.75 -2.40
C LYS A 107 84.47 45.66 -2.26
N GLU A 108 85.00 44.50 -1.87
CA GLU A 108 86.43 44.26 -1.74
C GLU A 108 87.16 44.35 -3.09
N GLN A 109 86.61 43.70 -4.12
CA GLN A 109 87.18 43.72 -5.47
C GLN A 109 87.13 45.12 -6.10
N GLN A 110 86.06 45.89 -5.86
CA GLN A 110 85.97 47.28 -6.32
C GLN A 110 87.02 48.18 -5.64
N GLN A 111 87.30 47.98 -4.35
CA GLN A 111 88.36 48.72 -3.65
C GLN A 111 89.77 48.35 -4.13
N ALA A 112 90.02 47.07 -4.41
CA ALA A 112 91.30 46.61 -4.97
C ALA A 112 91.57 47.19 -6.36
N LYS A 113 90.53 47.26 -7.20
CA LYS A 113 90.61 47.90 -8.53
C LYS A 113 90.87 49.40 -8.43
N ALA A 114 90.15 50.11 -7.55
CA ALA A 114 90.34 51.54 -7.33
C ALA A 114 91.76 51.90 -6.83
N LYS A 115 92.39 51.05 -6.00
CA LYS A 115 93.79 51.23 -5.59
C LYS A 115 94.77 51.03 -6.75
N ARG A 116 94.57 49.99 -7.55
CA ARG A 116 95.42 49.68 -8.71
C ARG A 116 95.36 50.80 -9.76
N ASP A 117 94.17 51.32 -10.04
CA ASP A 117 93.96 52.44 -10.96
C ASP A 117 94.58 53.76 -10.42
N ALA A 118 94.62 53.96 -9.10
CA ALA A 118 95.25 55.13 -8.47
C ALA A 118 96.80 55.05 -8.48
N GLU A 119 97.38 53.86 -8.31
CA GLU A 119 98.83 53.63 -8.38
C GLU A 119 99.36 53.74 -9.82
N GLU A 120 98.58 53.33 -10.82
CA GLU A 120 98.95 53.41 -12.23
C GLU A 120 99.00 54.87 -12.76
N VAL A 121 98.21 55.77 -12.17
CA VAL A 121 98.22 57.21 -12.48
C VAL A 121 99.44 57.91 -11.83
N ALA A 122 99.97 57.37 -10.72
CA ALA A 122 101.15 57.91 -10.05
C ALA A 122 102.48 57.57 -10.75
N PHE A 123 102.57 56.40 -11.38
CA PHE A 123 103.81 55.91 -12.02
C PHE A 123 104.11 56.55 -13.38
N ARG A 124 103.12 57.09 -14.11
CA ARG A 124 103.29 57.69 -15.43
C ARG A 124 103.81 59.15 -15.41
N ARG A 125 104.19 59.69 -14.24
CA ARG A 125 104.67 61.07 -14.06
C ARG A 125 106.19 61.21 -13.91
N GLN A 126 106.97 60.15 -14.09
CA GLN A 126 108.44 60.22 -14.03
C GLN A 126 109.09 59.63 -15.28
N ASP A 127 110.17 60.29 -15.68
CA ASP A 127 111.16 59.93 -16.71
C ASP A 127 110.93 60.43 -18.14
N GLY A 128 111.13 61.74 -18.31
CA GLY A 128 111.71 62.31 -19.52
C GLY A 128 113.18 62.57 -19.28
N ARG A 129 114.07 61.71 -19.79
CA ARG A 129 115.50 62.01 -19.92
C ARG A 129 116.03 61.53 -21.27
N ASP A 130 116.47 62.52 -22.02
CA ASP A 130 117.18 62.45 -23.30
C ASP A 130 118.38 61.49 -23.21
N ARG A 131 118.56 60.69 -24.26
CA ARG A 131 119.60 59.67 -24.36
C ARG A 131 120.50 60.01 -25.54
N ASP A 132 121.76 60.28 -25.22
CA ASP A 132 122.83 60.67 -26.14
C ASP A 132 123.15 59.55 -27.17
N PRO A 133 123.48 59.84 -28.45
CA PRO A 133 123.48 58.83 -29.52
C PRO A 133 124.76 58.00 -29.71
N ASN A 134 125.82 58.14 -28.89
CA ASN A 134 127.14 57.58 -29.23
C ASN A 134 127.86 56.89 -28.05
N THR A 135 127.36 55.71 -27.64
CA THR A 135 128.12 54.77 -26.79
C THR A 135 128.09 53.36 -27.37
N LEU A 136 129.28 52.80 -27.60
CA LEU A 136 129.58 51.58 -28.36
C LEU A 136 129.30 50.23 -27.64
N PHE A 137 128.48 50.21 -26.58
CA PHE A 137 128.13 48.98 -25.82
C PHE A 137 126.61 48.66 -25.80
N LEU A 138 125.83 49.22 -26.74
CA LEU A 138 124.37 49.12 -26.78
C LEU A 138 123.84 48.47 -28.07
N HIS A 139 124.35 47.29 -28.45
CA HIS A 139 123.68 46.43 -29.42
C HIS A 139 123.70 44.99 -28.89
N PHE A 140 122.61 44.56 -28.27
CA PHE A 140 122.39 43.17 -27.86
C PHE A 140 121.40 42.52 -28.82
N HIS A 141 121.65 41.29 -29.28
CA HIS A 141 120.72 40.57 -30.18
C HIS A 141 119.33 40.26 -29.56
N GLY A 142 119.13 40.53 -28.26
CA GLY A 142 117.82 40.52 -27.60
C GLY A 142 117.10 41.88 -27.61
N GLU A 143 117.76 42.95 -28.03
CA GLU A 143 117.16 44.27 -28.30
C GLU A 143 116.42 44.17 -29.62
N ASP A 144 115.24 43.61 -29.57
CA ASP A 144 114.42 43.37 -30.72
C ASP A 144 114.02 44.69 -31.39
N LEU A 145 114.78 45.06 -32.44
CA LEU A 145 114.62 46.30 -33.19
C LEU A 145 113.25 46.37 -33.90
N GLY A 146 112.59 45.21 -34.07
CA GLY A 146 111.27 45.04 -34.68
C GLY A 146 110.11 44.99 -33.68
N VAL A 147 110.31 45.31 -32.39
CA VAL A 147 109.24 45.28 -31.36
C VAL A 147 107.99 46.03 -31.79
N LYS A 148 108.15 47.18 -32.47
CA LYS A 148 107.02 47.98 -32.96
C LYS A 148 106.21 47.24 -34.02
N GLU A 149 106.87 46.56 -34.96
CA GLU A 149 106.22 45.81 -36.04
C GLU A 149 105.54 44.53 -35.52
N ARG A 150 106.22 43.76 -34.66
CA ARG A 150 105.60 42.59 -34.01
C ARG A 150 104.42 42.99 -33.14
N ARG A 151 104.53 44.06 -32.35
CA ARG A 151 103.43 44.55 -31.52
C ARG A 151 102.25 45.00 -32.37
N LYS A 152 102.50 45.64 -33.52
CA LYS A 152 101.47 45.99 -34.50
C LYS A 152 100.80 44.75 -35.08
N MET A 153 101.55 43.72 -35.47
CA MET A 153 100.97 42.45 -35.94
C MET A 153 100.17 41.72 -34.85
N GLN A 154 100.67 41.65 -33.61
CA GLN A 154 99.94 41.04 -32.49
C GLN A 154 98.65 41.81 -32.16
N GLN A 155 98.68 43.14 -32.21
CA GLN A 155 97.48 43.97 -32.06
C GLN A 155 96.47 43.73 -33.18
N GLN A 156 96.93 43.59 -34.42
CA GLN A 156 96.07 43.25 -35.57
C GLN A 156 95.44 41.86 -35.40
N GLN A 157 96.22 40.85 -35.06
CA GLN A 157 95.72 39.49 -34.79
C GLN A 157 94.71 39.47 -33.63
N GLN A 158 95.01 40.19 -32.55
CA GLN A 158 94.09 40.29 -31.41
C GLN A 158 92.81 41.04 -31.76
N GLN A 159 92.90 42.09 -32.58
CA GLN A 159 91.74 42.81 -33.10
C GLN A 159 90.88 41.90 -33.99
N GLU A 160 91.50 41.12 -34.88
CA GLU A 160 90.81 40.14 -35.73
C GLU A 160 90.08 39.08 -34.89
N TRP A 161 90.74 38.48 -33.91
CA TRP A 161 90.12 37.48 -33.02
C TRP A 161 88.97 38.05 -32.19
N ILE A 162 89.11 39.27 -31.66
CA ILE A 162 88.03 39.93 -30.91
C ILE A 162 86.83 40.19 -31.84
N VAL A 163 87.07 40.63 -33.07
CA VAL A 163 86.01 40.85 -34.06
C VAL A 163 85.32 39.53 -34.42
N GLU A 164 86.06 38.46 -34.63
CA GLU A 164 85.52 37.14 -34.93
C GLU A 164 84.70 36.58 -33.75
N GLN A 165 85.21 36.70 -32.52
CA GLN A 165 84.51 36.29 -31.31
C GLN A 165 83.24 37.11 -31.06
N MET A 166 83.27 38.42 -31.32
CA MET A 166 82.08 39.27 -31.24
C MET A 166 81.03 38.86 -32.27
N LYS A 167 81.43 38.58 -33.53
CA LYS A 167 80.52 38.09 -34.57
C LYS A 167 79.89 36.75 -34.18
N ALA A 168 80.70 35.78 -33.77
CA ALA A 168 80.20 34.47 -33.35
C ALA A 168 79.23 34.57 -32.15
N LYS A 169 79.52 35.46 -31.19
CA LYS A 169 78.63 35.71 -30.04
C LYS A 169 77.32 36.39 -30.46
N GLU A 170 77.39 37.35 -31.38
CA GLU A 170 76.21 38.04 -31.93
C GLU A 170 75.32 37.07 -32.72
N GLU A 171 75.93 36.18 -33.53
CA GLU A 171 75.22 35.13 -34.26
C GLU A 171 74.57 34.12 -33.32
N ALA A 172 75.28 33.67 -32.28
CA ALA A 172 74.71 32.79 -31.25
C ALA A 172 73.53 33.45 -30.53
N ARG A 173 73.64 34.74 -30.19
CA ARG A 173 72.56 35.51 -29.56
C ARG A 173 71.34 35.65 -30.47
N LYS A 174 71.54 35.87 -31.78
CA LYS A 174 70.46 35.92 -32.76
C LYS A 174 69.78 34.56 -32.91
N ALA A 175 70.54 33.47 -32.98
CA ALA A 175 70.00 32.11 -33.04
C ALA A 175 69.17 31.77 -31.79
N GLU A 176 69.65 32.13 -30.59
CA GLU A 176 68.91 31.96 -29.35
C GLU A 176 67.61 32.78 -29.32
N ALA A 177 67.67 34.05 -29.76
CA ALA A 177 66.49 34.90 -29.85
C ALA A 177 65.45 34.36 -30.84
N GLU A 178 65.87 33.82 -31.98
CA GLU A 178 64.98 33.17 -32.94
C GLU A 178 64.37 31.90 -32.36
N MET A 179 65.14 31.07 -31.65
CA MET A 179 64.64 29.88 -30.98
C MET A 179 63.60 30.24 -29.92
N ASN A 180 63.87 31.22 -29.07
CA ASN A 180 62.93 31.69 -28.05
C ASN A 180 61.63 32.20 -28.68
N LYS A 181 61.73 33.01 -29.75
CA LYS A 181 60.55 33.50 -30.48
C LYS A 181 59.72 32.36 -31.08
N ARG A 182 60.36 31.31 -31.62
CA ARG A 182 59.66 30.12 -32.13
C ARG A 182 58.96 29.37 -30.99
N TYR A 183 59.62 29.24 -29.84
CA TYR A 183 59.04 28.59 -28.66
C TYR A 183 57.85 29.37 -28.11
N GLU A 184 57.95 30.70 -27.99
CA GLU A 184 56.85 31.57 -27.57
C GLU A 184 55.64 31.44 -28.48
N ASN A 185 55.85 31.48 -29.80
CA ASN A 185 54.78 31.30 -30.78
C ASN A 185 54.12 29.91 -30.66
N TYR A 186 54.93 28.86 -30.48
CA TYR A 186 54.43 27.49 -30.32
C TYR A 186 53.63 27.34 -29.01
N SER A 187 54.15 27.90 -27.91
CA SER A 187 53.46 27.90 -26.61
C SER A 187 52.14 28.67 -26.67
N GLY A 188 52.12 29.83 -27.33
CA GLY A 188 50.90 30.60 -27.57
C GLY A 188 49.87 29.85 -28.42
N ALA A 189 50.32 29.14 -29.47
CA ALA A 189 49.44 28.32 -30.30
C ALA A 189 48.81 27.16 -29.50
N ILE A 190 49.60 26.48 -28.66
CA ILE A 190 49.07 25.45 -27.75
C ILE A 190 48.08 26.06 -26.76
N GLY A 191 48.42 27.20 -26.15
CA GLY A 191 47.54 27.90 -25.22
C GLY A 191 46.17 28.20 -25.86
N GLY A 192 46.17 28.73 -27.08
CA GLY A 192 44.93 29.00 -27.82
C GLY A 192 44.10 27.74 -28.12
N VAL A 193 44.75 26.62 -28.47
CA VAL A 193 44.06 25.34 -28.67
C VAL A 193 43.47 24.80 -27.36
N CYS A 194 44.21 24.89 -26.25
CA CYS A 194 43.73 24.48 -24.94
C CYS A 194 42.51 25.31 -24.49
N GLU A 195 42.59 26.64 -24.59
CA GLU A 195 41.46 27.52 -24.27
C GLU A 195 40.23 27.25 -25.16
N GLY A 196 40.44 27.01 -26.45
CA GLY A 196 39.36 26.63 -27.37
C GLY A 196 38.70 25.30 -26.96
N ALA A 197 39.50 24.30 -26.60
CA ALA A 197 39.00 23.01 -26.13
C ALA A 197 38.25 23.12 -24.80
N GLU A 198 38.70 23.97 -23.87
CA GLU A 198 38.00 24.22 -22.61
C GLU A 198 36.65 24.92 -22.82
N LYS A 199 36.61 25.97 -23.64
CA LYS A 199 35.35 26.65 -24.01
C LYS A 199 34.36 25.69 -24.65
N GLN A 200 34.84 24.82 -25.56
CA GLN A 200 33.98 23.83 -26.21
C GLN A 200 33.42 22.81 -25.20
N LYS A 201 34.23 22.34 -24.25
CA LYS A 201 33.77 21.43 -23.18
C LYS A 201 32.69 22.06 -22.31
N GLU A 202 32.84 23.32 -21.93
CA GLU A 202 31.83 24.05 -21.15
C GLU A 202 30.53 24.23 -21.95
N MET A 203 30.60 24.58 -23.23
CA MET A 203 29.42 24.68 -24.10
C MET A 203 28.70 23.34 -24.27
N ASP A 204 29.43 22.25 -24.48
CA ASP A 204 28.84 20.91 -24.58
C ASP A 204 28.25 20.43 -23.26
N LYS A 205 28.85 20.82 -22.12
CA LYS A 205 28.29 20.55 -20.79
C LYS A 205 26.96 21.28 -20.61
N LEU A 206 26.93 22.59 -20.89
CA LEU A 206 25.70 23.39 -20.82
C LEU A 206 24.61 22.82 -21.73
N ARG A 207 24.95 22.40 -22.96
CA ARG A 207 24.00 21.79 -23.89
C ARG A 207 23.40 20.50 -23.31
N ARG A 208 24.23 19.61 -22.77
CA ARG A 208 23.76 18.38 -22.11
C ARG A 208 22.87 18.68 -20.90
N ASP A 209 23.25 19.65 -20.08
CA ASP A 209 22.46 20.03 -18.90
C ASP A 209 21.07 20.56 -19.29
N MET A 210 20.98 21.37 -20.35
CA MET A 210 19.71 21.84 -20.91
C MET A 210 18.85 20.69 -21.46
N GLU A 211 19.47 19.75 -22.21
CA GLU A 211 18.77 18.56 -22.73
C GLU A 211 18.21 17.69 -21.58
N ILE A 212 19.00 17.46 -20.54
CA ILE A 212 18.58 16.72 -19.35
C ILE A 212 17.45 17.45 -18.62
N GLN A 213 17.54 18.77 -18.48
CA GLN A 213 16.51 19.57 -17.83
C GLN A 213 15.17 19.49 -18.59
N GLU A 214 15.19 19.61 -19.90
CA GLU A 214 13.98 19.52 -20.72
C GLU A 214 13.40 18.10 -20.71
N TYR A 215 14.24 17.07 -20.78
CA TYR A 215 13.81 15.68 -20.63
C TYR A 215 13.13 15.43 -19.28
N ASN A 216 13.72 15.92 -18.18
CA ASN A 216 13.13 15.83 -16.85
C ASN A 216 11.79 16.59 -16.77
N ARG A 217 11.69 17.74 -17.42
CA ARG A 217 10.43 18.51 -17.50
C ARG A 217 9.34 17.72 -18.21
N GLN A 218 9.67 17.09 -19.34
CA GLN A 218 8.75 16.22 -20.08
C GLN A 218 8.33 14.99 -19.27
N LEU A 219 9.26 14.35 -18.55
CA LEU A 219 8.95 13.25 -17.65
C LEU A 219 7.98 13.65 -16.54
N VAL A 220 8.15 14.82 -15.94
CA VAL A 220 7.24 15.33 -14.91
C VAL A 220 5.83 15.54 -15.49
N VAL A 221 5.73 16.13 -16.68
CA VAL A 221 4.43 16.33 -17.36
C VAL A 221 3.78 14.99 -17.70
N ALA A 222 4.52 14.05 -18.28
CA ALA A 222 4.02 12.71 -18.61
C ALA A 222 3.53 11.97 -17.36
N LYS A 223 4.29 12.05 -16.25
CA LYS A 223 3.90 11.45 -14.97
C LYS A 223 2.62 12.07 -14.42
N LYS A 224 2.49 13.40 -14.46
CA LYS A 224 1.26 14.10 -14.04
C LYS A 224 0.05 13.71 -14.89
N MET A 225 0.21 13.61 -16.21
CA MET A 225 -0.86 13.18 -17.11
C MET A 225 -1.29 11.74 -16.82
N LYS A 226 -0.33 10.83 -16.61
CA LYS A 226 -0.62 9.43 -16.25
C LYS A 226 -1.33 9.32 -14.90
N GLU A 227 -0.90 10.09 -13.90
CA GLU A 227 -1.56 10.12 -12.59
C GLU A 227 -2.98 10.68 -12.69
N LYS A 228 -3.19 11.75 -13.46
CA LYS A 228 -4.53 12.32 -13.71
C LYS A 228 -5.44 11.32 -14.41
N SER A 229 -4.94 10.60 -15.41
CA SER A 229 -5.69 9.55 -16.10
C SER A 229 -6.06 8.42 -15.14
N ARG A 230 -5.11 7.97 -14.31
CA ARG A 230 -5.36 6.90 -13.33
C ARG A 230 -6.41 7.32 -12.30
N LYS A 231 -6.32 8.54 -11.78
CA LYS A 231 -7.33 9.10 -10.86
C LYS A 231 -8.71 9.18 -11.51
N ALA A 232 -8.80 9.64 -12.75
CA ALA A 232 -10.07 9.68 -13.47
C ALA A 232 -10.66 8.28 -13.71
N GLU A 233 -9.81 7.27 -13.93
CA GLU A 233 -10.24 5.88 -14.07
C GLU A 233 -10.69 5.27 -12.73
N GLU A 234 -9.94 5.53 -11.65
CA GLU A 234 -10.34 5.17 -10.28
C GLU A 234 -11.68 5.81 -9.89
N GLU A 235 -11.89 7.09 -10.22
CA GLU A 235 -13.16 7.79 -9.97
C GLU A 235 -14.32 7.20 -10.78
N LYS A 236 -14.08 6.85 -12.06
CA LYS A 236 -15.10 6.17 -12.88
C LYS A 236 -15.46 4.80 -12.32
N GLN A 237 -14.47 3.99 -11.95
CA GLN A 237 -14.69 2.68 -11.35
C GLN A 237 -15.47 2.81 -10.04
N ALA A 238 -15.12 3.78 -9.19
CA ALA A 238 -15.84 4.05 -7.96
C ALA A 238 -17.30 4.48 -8.21
N GLN A 239 -17.55 5.31 -9.22
CA GLN A 239 -18.91 5.69 -9.61
C GLN A 239 -19.72 4.51 -10.16
N GLU A 240 -19.10 3.68 -11.00
CA GLU A 240 -19.71 2.46 -11.53
C GLU A 240 -20.03 1.48 -10.39
N GLU A 241 -19.11 1.28 -9.45
CA GLU A 241 -19.34 0.44 -8.27
C GLU A 241 -20.49 0.99 -7.41
N GLN A 242 -20.54 2.30 -7.17
CA GLN A 242 -21.65 2.93 -6.45
C GLN A 242 -22.99 2.70 -7.16
N GLN A 243 -23.04 2.87 -8.49
CA GLN A 243 -24.25 2.65 -9.27
C GLN A 243 -24.68 1.18 -9.30
N MET A 244 -23.74 0.25 -9.47
CA MET A 244 -24.01 -1.19 -9.44
C MET A 244 -24.45 -1.64 -8.06
N THR A 245 -23.87 -1.08 -7.01
CA THR A 245 -24.27 -1.38 -5.63
C THR A 245 -25.65 -0.80 -5.34
N ALA A 246 -25.93 0.45 -5.74
CA ALA A 246 -27.22 1.09 -5.57
C ALA A 246 -28.35 0.38 -6.32
N THR A 247 -28.08 -0.16 -7.51
CA THR A 247 -29.05 -0.94 -8.29
C THR A 247 -29.03 -2.44 -7.95
N SER A 248 -28.14 -2.88 -7.05
CA SER A 248 -28.05 -4.26 -6.62
C SER A 248 -29.34 -4.72 -5.98
N LYS A 249 -29.77 -5.92 -6.34
CA LYS A 249 -30.96 -6.60 -5.81
C LYS A 249 -30.97 -6.71 -4.28
N LEU A 250 -29.79 -6.69 -3.67
CA LEU A 250 -29.64 -6.69 -2.22
C LEU A 250 -30.11 -5.36 -1.60
N LEU A 251 -29.69 -4.21 -2.16
CA LEU A 251 -30.03 -2.89 -1.62
C LEU A 251 -31.41 -2.40 -2.06
N THR A 252 -31.85 -2.76 -3.27
CA THR A 252 -33.19 -2.42 -3.76
C THR A 252 -34.28 -3.32 -3.18
N GLU A 253 -33.89 -4.35 -2.43
CA GLU A 253 -34.75 -5.37 -1.86
C GLU A 253 -35.80 -5.93 -2.83
N ASP A 254 -35.45 -6.11 -4.11
CA ASP A 254 -36.39 -6.55 -5.15
C ASP A 254 -37.16 -7.82 -4.73
N LEU A 255 -38.49 -7.76 -4.86
CA LEU A 255 -39.44 -8.83 -4.55
C LEU A 255 -39.39 -9.95 -5.58
N ASN A 256 -38.86 -9.69 -6.78
CA ASN A 256 -38.73 -10.72 -7.83
C ASN A 256 -37.81 -11.87 -7.38
N ASP A 257 -36.81 -11.59 -6.54
CA ASP A 257 -35.90 -12.61 -5.99
C ASP A 257 -36.59 -13.57 -5.01
N THR A 258 -37.78 -13.23 -4.52
CA THR A 258 -38.58 -14.12 -3.67
C THR A 258 -39.16 -15.29 -4.47
N TYR A 259 -39.32 -15.16 -5.79
CA TYR A 259 -39.90 -16.18 -6.65
C TYR A 259 -38.83 -17.09 -7.24
N MET A 260 -39.13 -18.39 -7.31
CA MET A 260 -38.19 -19.35 -7.89
C MET A 260 -38.11 -19.18 -9.40
N ALA A 261 -36.88 -19.13 -9.94
CA ALA A 261 -36.66 -19.11 -11.38
C ALA A 261 -37.32 -20.33 -12.05
N GLY A 262 -38.29 -20.08 -12.93
CA GLY A 262 -39.05 -21.11 -13.65
C GLY A 262 -40.35 -21.56 -12.99
N ASN A 263 -40.66 -21.13 -11.77
CA ASN A 263 -41.96 -21.40 -11.15
C ASN A 263 -42.46 -20.21 -10.31
N PRO A 264 -43.33 -19.34 -10.89
CA PRO A 264 -43.87 -18.16 -10.20
C PRO A 264 -44.70 -18.47 -8.95
N ASN A 265 -45.23 -19.68 -8.80
CA ASN A 265 -46.05 -20.05 -7.65
C ASN A 265 -45.21 -20.56 -6.48
N ARG A 266 -43.92 -20.84 -6.69
CA ARG A 266 -43.01 -21.35 -5.63
C ARG A 266 -42.07 -20.25 -5.18
N ARG A 267 -42.05 -20.00 -3.87
CA ARG A 267 -41.13 -19.04 -3.25
C ARG A 267 -39.83 -19.69 -2.81
N VAL A 268 -38.75 -18.92 -2.87
CA VAL A 268 -37.44 -19.33 -2.36
C VAL A 268 -37.41 -19.09 -0.84
N PRO A 269 -37.26 -20.13 0.01
CA PRO A 269 -37.43 -20.00 1.46
C PRO A 269 -36.53 -18.95 2.12
N TYR A 270 -35.27 -18.84 1.68
CA TYR A 270 -34.27 -17.93 2.24
C TYR A 270 -34.30 -16.51 1.62
N HIS A 271 -35.15 -16.28 0.60
CA HIS A 271 -35.36 -14.95 -0.01
C HIS A 271 -36.81 -14.48 0.17
N PHE A 272 -37.54 -15.06 1.12
CA PHE A 272 -38.91 -14.64 1.42
C PHE A 272 -38.92 -13.31 2.17
N LYS A 273 -39.41 -12.26 1.51
CA LYS A 273 -39.51 -10.88 2.04
C LYS A 273 -40.96 -10.47 2.36
N GLY A 274 -41.87 -11.44 2.43
CA GLY A 274 -43.31 -11.21 2.65
C GLY A 274 -44.14 -11.27 1.36
N PHE A 275 -45.42 -10.87 1.49
CA PHE A 275 -46.37 -10.84 0.39
C PHE A 275 -46.25 -9.57 -0.46
N SER A 276 -46.63 -9.64 -1.73
CA SER A 276 -46.78 -8.45 -2.57
C SER A 276 -47.93 -7.57 -2.08
N ALA A 277 -47.94 -6.30 -2.47
CA ALA A 277 -49.05 -5.39 -2.19
C ALA A 277 -50.37 -5.96 -2.76
N ASP A 278 -50.34 -6.51 -3.96
CA ASP A 278 -51.50 -7.11 -4.62
C ASP A 278 -52.02 -8.35 -3.88
N GLU A 279 -51.12 -9.16 -3.33
CA GLU A 279 -51.51 -10.35 -2.56
C GLU A 279 -52.15 -9.97 -1.24
N ARG A 280 -51.60 -8.95 -0.56
CA ARG A 280 -52.23 -8.39 0.65
C ARG A 280 -53.60 -7.80 0.32
N GLN A 281 -53.73 -7.10 -0.80
CA GLN A 281 -55.00 -6.54 -1.27
C GLN A 281 -56.05 -7.65 -1.46
N ARG A 282 -55.68 -8.74 -2.13
CA ARG A 282 -56.58 -9.89 -2.34
C ARG A 282 -57.05 -10.51 -1.02
N ILE A 283 -56.16 -10.66 -0.03
CA ILE A 283 -56.53 -11.17 1.29
C ILE A 283 -57.54 -10.24 1.96
N LEU A 284 -57.35 -8.92 1.87
CA LEU A 284 -58.29 -7.94 2.44
C LEU A 284 -59.65 -7.98 1.73
N GLU A 285 -59.66 -8.14 0.41
CA GLU A 285 -60.89 -8.30 -0.37
C GLU A 285 -61.64 -9.59 0.00
N GLU A 286 -60.92 -10.70 0.15
CA GLU A 286 -61.50 -11.99 0.57
C GLU A 286 -62.05 -11.91 1.99
N GLN A 287 -61.34 -11.27 2.92
CA GLN A 287 -61.85 -11.04 4.27
C GLN A 287 -63.12 -10.20 4.27
N ARG A 288 -63.21 -9.18 3.41
CA ARG A 288 -64.43 -8.38 3.26
C ARG A 288 -65.60 -9.23 2.77
N LEU A 289 -65.37 -10.08 1.77
CA LEU A 289 -66.38 -11.00 1.26
C LEU A 289 -66.84 -11.99 2.33
N GLN A 290 -65.92 -12.54 3.13
CA GLN A 290 -66.26 -13.46 4.23
C GLN A 290 -67.12 -12.78 5.30
N ILE A 291 -66.90 -11.49 5.58
CA ILE A 291 -67.74 -10.72 6.50
C ILE A 291 -69.15 -10.58 5.92
N GLU A 292 -69.27 -10.19 4.65
CA GLU A 292 -70.55 -10.04 3.95
C GLU A 292 -71.33 -11.37 3.90
N GLU A 293 -70.66 -12.49 3.57
CA GLU A 293 -71.25 -13.83 3.58
C GLU A 293 -71.74 -14.23 4.97
N LYS A 294 -70.95 -13.94 6.01
CA LYS A 294 -71.32 -14.25 7.39
C LYS A 294 -72.53 -13.43 7.85
N GLU A 295 -72.60 -12.16 7.48
CA GLU A 295 -73.76 -11.29 7.74
C GLU A 295 -75.01 -11.81 7.03
N ALA A 296 -74.88 -12.22 5.76
CA ALA A 296 -75.97 -12.80 5.00
C ALA A 296 -76.47 -14.13 5.61
N MET A 297 -75.56 -15.01 6.02
CA MET A 297 -75.91 -16.27 6.70
C MET A 297 -76.61 -16.01 8.04
N ALA A 298 -76.14 -15.05 8.83
CA ALA A 298 -76.79 -14.67 10.09
C ALA A 298 -78.20 -14.10 9.86
N ALA A 299 -78.41 -13.34 8.78
CA ALA A 299 -79.73 -12.84 8.41
C ALA A 299 -80.68 -13.98 8.00
N LEU A 300 -80.20 -14.95 7.21
CA LEU A 300 -80.97 -16.13 6.82
C LEU A 300 -81.34 -17.00 8.03
N GLU A 301 -80.39 -17.26 8.93
CA GLU A 301 -80.64 -18.02 10.17
C GLU A 301 -81.66 -17.32 11.07
N LYS A 302 -81.62 -15.99 11.13
CA LYS A 302 -82.63 -15.20 11.85
C LYS A 302 -84.01 -15.37 11.23
N GLU A 303 -84.12 -15.29 9.90
CA GLU A 303 -85.40 -15.46 9.20
C GLU A 303 -85.96 -16.89 9.36
N GLU A 304 -85.09 -17.91 9.31
CA GLU A 304 -85.49 -19.30 9.56
C GLU A 304 -85.97 -19.50 11.00
N ASN A 305 -85.25 -18.94 11.98
CA ASN A 305 -85.66 -18.97 13.39
C ASN A 305 -87.00 -18.27 13.61
N GLU A 306 -87.25 -17.12 12.97
CA GLU A 306 -88.54 -16.42 13.02
C GLU A 306 -89.65 -17.30 12.44
N ARG A 307 -89.45 -17.92 11.27
CA ARG A 307 -90.41 -18.85 10.67
C ARG A 307 -90.66 -20.08 11.55
N TYR A 308 -89.62 -20.62 12.18
CA TYR A 308 -89.76 -21.74 13.11
C TYR A 308 -90.57 -21.34 14.35
N GLN A 309 -90.32 -20.15 14.91
CA GLN A 309 -91.09 -19.61 16.03
C GLN A 309 -92.57 -19.41 15.65
N GLU A 310 -92.85 -18.87 14.46
CA GLU A 310 -94.22 -18.73 13.95
C GLU A 310 -94.92 -20.09 13.82
N GLN A 311 -94.23 -21.10 13.26
CA GLN A 311 -94.77 -22.46 13.18
C GLN A 311 -95.04 -23.06 14.56
N GLN A 312 -94.12 -22.90 15.51
CA GLN A 312 -94.32 -23.36 16.90
C GLN A 312 -95.51 -22.68 17.57
N GLU A 313 -95.68 -21.37 17.39
CA GLU A 313 -96.85 -20.65 17.90
C GLU A 313 -98.15 -21.12 17.25
N MET A 314 -98.15 -21.43 15.95
CA MET A 314 -99.31 -22.01 15.27
C MET A 314 -99.66 -23.40 15.80
N TYR A 315 -98.67 -24.28 15.98
CA TYR A 315 -98.88 -25.59 16.62
C TYR A 315 -99.39 -25.45 18.06
N ARG A 316 -98.81 -24.54 18.85
CA ARG A 316 -99.27 -24.24 20.22
C ARG A 316 -100.74 -23.83 20.23
N ARG A 317 -101.15 -22.92 19.32
CA ARG A 317 -102.56 -22.50 19.19
C ARG A 317 -103.48 -23.66 18.81
N GLN A 318 -103.06 -24.52 17.87
CA GLN A 318 -103.82 -25.70 17.46
C GLN A 318 -103.98 -26.71 18.62
N LEU A 319 -102.91 -26.98 19.36
CA LEU A 319 -102.95 -27.86 20.54
C LEU A 319 -103.93 -27.33 21.60
N VAL A 320 -103.88 -26.03 21.90
CA VAL A 320 -104.81 -25.40 22.86
C VAL A 320 -106.27 -25.50 22.37
N LEU A 321 -106.52 -25.34 21.07
CA LEU A 321 -107.86 -25.51 20.49
C LEU A 321 -108.33 -26.96 20.62
N LEU A 322 -107.48 -27.94 20.30
CA LEU A 322 -107.78 -29.36 20.40
C LEU A 322 -108.04 -29.80 21.86
N GLU A 323 -107.23 -29.31 22.80
CA GLU A 323 -107.44 -29.55 24.24
C GLU A 323 -108.79 -28.98 24.69
N ARG A 324 -109.16 -27.79 24.21
CA ARG A 324 -110.46 -27.17 24.52
C ARG A 324 -111.63 -27.96 23.91
N GLU A 325 -111.49 -28.45 22.68
CA GLU A 325 -112.50 -29.32 22.06
C GLU A 325 -112.67 -30.62 22.83
N LYS A 326 -111.56 -31.28 23.18
CA LYS A 326 -111.58 -32.50 24.01
C LYS A 326 -112.22 -32.25 25.38
N MET A 327 -111.92 -31.14 26.03
CA MET A 327 -112.53 -30.75 27.30
C MET A 327 -114.04 -30.52 27.15
N ASN A 328 -114.48 -29.86 26.07
CA ASN A 328 -115.89 -29.65 25.77
C ASN A 328 -116.62 -30.98 25.49
N GLU A 329 -115.98 -31.90 24.76
CA GLU A 329 -116.51 -33.23 24.48
C GLU A 329 -116.65 -34.06 25.76
N GLN A 330 -115.60 -34.10 26.60
CA GLN A 330 -115.67 -34.73 27.92
C GLN A 330 -116.77 -34.14 28.80
N GLN A 331 -116.99 -32.81 28.77
CA GLN A 331 -118.11 -32.19 29.47
C GLN A 331 -119.47 -32.60 28.90
N ARG A 332 -119.59 -32.72 27.56
CA ARG A 332 -120.82 -33.20 26.91
C ARG A 332 -121.11 -34.66 27.28
N GLU A 333 -120.11 -35.53 27.21
CA GLU A 333 -120.19 -36.93 27.64
C GLU A 333 -120.57 -37.04 29.12
N ALA A 334 -119.91 -36.26 29.99
CA ALA A 334 -120.23 -36.22 31.42
C ALA A 334 -121.67 -35.76 31.69
N ARG A 335 -122.16 -34.77 30.94
CA ARG A 335 -123.58 -34.32 31.03
C ARG A 335 -124.54 -35.40 30.53
N ALA A 336 -124.23 -36.06 29.41
CA ALA A 336 -125.03 -37.15 28.86
C ALA A 336 -125.09 -38.34 29.84
N LEU A 337 -123.96 -38.72 30.43
CA LEU A 337 -123.87 -39.75 31.46
C LEU A 337 -124.65 -39.36 32.73
N ALA A 338 -124.55 -38.10 33.17
CA ALA A 338 -125.33 -37.60 34.30
C ALA A 338 -126.84 -37.68 34.05
N HIS A 339 -127.29 -37.30 32.84
CA HIS A 339 -128.69 -37.43 32.44
C HIS A 339 -129.13 -38.90 32.41
N PHE A 340 -128.30 -39.80 31.86
CA PHE A 340 -128.56 -41.24 31.86
C PHE A 340 -128.69 -41.82 33.28
N HIS A 341 -127.77 -41.46 34.19
CA HIS A 341 -127.86 -41.85 35.61
C HIS A 341 -129.12 -41.31 36.30
N GLN A 342 -129.56 -40.11 35.96
CA GLN A 342 -130.80 -39.53 36.50
C GLN A 342 -132.04 -40.31 36.04
N SER A 343 -132.12 -40.66 34.76
CA SER A 343 -133.20 -41.51 34.22
C SER A 343 -133.20 -42.89 34.91
N GLN A 344 -132.04 -43.52 35.03
CA GLN A 344 -131.92 -44.83 35.68
C GLN A 344 -132.33 -44.77 37.18
N LYS A 345 -132.00 -43.68 37.88
CA LYS A 345 -132.44 -43.45 39.27
C LYS A 345 -133.96 -43.31 39.38
N LEU A 346 -134.59 -42.60 38.44
CA LEU A 346 -136.05 -42.48 38.36
C LEU A 346 -136.71 -43.84 38.10
N GLU A 347 -136.25 -44.58 37.08
CA GLU A 347 -136.74 -45.92 36.76
C GLU A 347 -136.64 -46.85 37.96
N LYS A 348 -135.46 -46.91 38.61
CA LYS A 348 -135.25 -47.73 39.81
C LYS A 348 -136.16 -47.31 40.96
N SER A 349 -136.43 -46.01 41.14
CA SER A 349 -137.37 -45.54 42.15
C SER A 349 -138.81 -45.94 41.84
N ILE A 350 -139.23 -45.89 40.57
CA ILE A 350 -140.57 -46.33 40.13
C ILE A 350 -140.70 -47.84 40.35
N GLN A 351 -139.71 -48.62 39.94
CA GLN A 351 -139.68 -50.07 40.09
C GLN A 351 -139.70 -50.47 41.57
N LYS A 352 -138.94 -49.78 42.43
CA LYS A 352 -138.96 -50.01 43.88
C LYS A 352 -140.33 -49.70 44.49
N LYS A 353 -140.97 -48.59 44.10
CA LYS A 353 -142.35 -48.25 44.54
C LYS A 353 -143.37 -49.31 44.08
N HIS A 354 -143.21 -49.87 42.88
CA HIS A 354 -144.07 -50.95 42.38
C HIS A 354 -143.88 -52.23 43.20
N LEU A 355 -142.64 -52.64 43.47
CA LEU A 355 -142.33 -53.81 44.32
C LEU A 355 -142.92 -53.66 45.73
N GLU A 356 -142.73 -52.49 46.36
CA GLU A 356 -143.24 -52.20 47.71
C GLU A 356 -144.78 -52.21 47.79
N LYS A 357 -145.48 -51.70 46.77
CA LYS A 357 -146.95 -51.57 46.80
C LYS A 357 -147.70 -52.78 46.24
N ALA A 358 -147.23 -53.39 45.15
CA ALA A 358 -147.97 -54.42 44.42
C ALA A 358 -147.53 -55.86 44.77
N VAL A 359 -146.25 -56.05 45.15
CA VAL A 359 -145.68 -57.39 45.36
C VAL A 359 -145.50 -57.71 46.84
N TYR A 360 -145.04 -56.74 47.64
CA TYR A 360 -144.78 -56.95 49.08
C TYR A 360 -145.99 -56.70 49.99
N GLN A 361 -147.16 -56.36 49.42
CA GLN A 361 -148.41 -56.42 50.17
C GLN A 361 -148.99 -57.81 50.04
N ASN A 362 -149.15 -58.50 51.17
CA ASN A 362 -149.74 -59.83 51.23
C ASN A 362 -151.18 -59.70 51.76
N PRO A 363 -152.17 -59.37 50.90
CA PRO A 363 -153.56 -59.26 51.33
C PRO A 363 -154.09 -60.65 51.71
N VAL A 364 -154.70 -60.75 52.89
CA VAL A 364 -155.31 -61.99 53.36
C VAL A 364 -156.56 -62.27 52.51
N SER A 365 -156.55 -63.36 51.75
CA SER A 365 -157.66 -63.78 50.87
C SER A 365 -158.96 -63.98 51.66
N PRO A 366 -160.15 -63.61 51.15
CA PRO A 366 -161.43 -63.89 51.79
C PRO A 366 -161.62 -65.37 52.17
N GLU A 367 -161.02 -66.29 51.41
CA GLU A 367 -161.00 -67.74 51.68
C GLU A 367 -160.35 -68.10 53.02
N TYR A 368 -159.43 -67.27 53.54
CA TYR A 368 -158.82 -67.45 54.86
C TYR A 368 -159.84 -67.29 55.99
N PHE A 369 -160.76 -66.34 55.87
CA PHE A 369 -161.80 -66.10 56.89
C PHE A 369 -162.91 -67.16 56.84
N GLU A 370 -163.17 -67.74 55.67
CA GLU A 370 -164.12 -68.84 55.51
C GLU A 370 -163.65 -70.16 56.15
N GLN A 371 -162.40 -70.27 56.60
CA GLN A 371 -161.91 -71.46 57.32
C GLN A 371 -162.36 -71.50 58.80
N PHE A 372 -162.83 -70.39 59.36
CA PHE A 372 -163.25 -70.29 60.76
C PHE A 372 -164.77 -70.50 60.93
N GLY A 373 -165.18 -71.26 61.96
CA GLY A 373 -166.60 -71.41 62.34
C GLY A 373 -167.40 -72.52 61.63
N LYS A 374 -166.77 -73.38 60.83
CA LYS A 374 -167.44 -74.48 60.08
C LYS A 374 -167.70 -75.77 60.89
N SER A 375 -167.63 -75.74 62.23
CA SER A 375 -167.87 -76.90 63.10
C SER A 375 -168.58 -76.49 64.38
N CYS A 376 -169.74 -77.10 64.69
CA CYS A 376 -170.48 -76.91 65.93
C CYS A 376 -169.93 -77.82 67.03
N ARG A 377 -168.97 -77.30 67.78
CA ARG A 377 -168.58 -77.83 69.09
C ARG A 377 -168.41 -76.70 70.07
#